data_AF-A0A183BJI7-F1
#
_entry.id   AF-A0A183BJI7-F1
#
_cell.length_a   1.000
_cell.length_b   1.000
_cell.length_c   1.000
_cell.angle_alpha   90.00
_cell.angle_beta   90.00
_cell.angle_gamma   90.00
#
_symmetry.space_group_name_H-M   'P 1'
#
loop_
_entity.id
_entity.type
_entity.pdbx_description
1 polymer ?
#
loop_
_entity_poly.entity_id
_entity_poly.type
_entity_poly.pdbx_seq_one_letter_code
_entity_poly.pdbx_strand_id
1 'polypeptide(L)'
;MLSVGIFSQEDPFLSSLNMPVTGGKNGLIYSGSFDLLLVQALCVVCIFVFSLVVTFVSLATMNKFPWGLRMTKYEEQLGADLIEHGLAGHNIAKYSIEKKLNVRNAYSVVKFVAKWKRKTRLSRERRLAEEAAARGESVAMAPDGQRPN
;
A
#
# COMPACT_ATOMS: atom_id res chain seq x y z
N MET A 1 9.93 26.61 -24.81
CA MET A 1 9.08 27.15 -25.90
C MET A 1 8.77 28.63 -25.70
N LEU A 2 8.04 29.06 -24.66
CA LEU A 2 7.70 30.48 -24.47
C LEU A 2 8.91 31.41 -24.31
N SER A 3 9.96 30.98 -23.60
CA SER A 3 11.20 31.74 -23.46
C SER A 3 11.82 32.11 -24.83
N VAL A 4 11.75 31.20 -25.82
CA VAL A 4 12.23 31.46 -27.18
C VAL A 4 11.39 32.55 -27.85
N GLY A 5 10.07 32.54 -27.65
CA GLY A 5 9.19 33.59 -28.16
C GLY A 5 9.46 34.99 -27.56
N ILE A 6 9.99 35.06 -26.35
CA ILE A 6 10.25 36.32 -25.63
C ILE A 6 11.66 36.84 -25.90
N PHE A 7 12.67 35.98 -25.74
CA PHE A 7 14.09 36.35 -25.65
C PHE A 7 14.93 35.91 -26.85
N SER A 8 14.39 35.18 -27.83
CA SER A 8 15.24 34.74 -28.94
C SER A 8 15.66 35.92 -29.80
N GLN A 9 16.94 36.03 -30.08
CA GLN A 9 17.47 36.91 -31.11
C GLN A 9 18.11 36.04 -32.18
N GLU A 10 17.84 36.35 -33.43
CA GLU A 10 18.45 35.67 -34.55
C GLU A 10 19.86 36.23 -34.79
N ASP A 11 20.84 35.32 -34.94
CA ASP A 11 22.22 35.69 -35.23
C ASP A 11 22.39 36.03 -36.73
N PRO A 12 22.84 37.25 -37.07
CA PRO A 12 23.00 37.68 -38.46
C PRO A 12 23.96 36.79 -39.27
N PHE A 13 24.95 36.19 -38.60
CA PHE A 13 25.91 35.27 -39.21
C PHE A 13 25.27 33.92 -39.58
N LEU A 14 24.36 33.40 -38.78
CA LEU A 14 23.68 32.14 -39.08
C LEU A 14 22.62 32.33 -40.17
N SER A 15 21.93 33.48 -40.17
CA SER A 15 20.98 33.84 -41.23
C SER A 15 21.67 34.05 -42.58
N SER A 16 22.88 34.63 -42.60
CA SER A 16 23.64 34.80 -43.86
C SER A 16 24.14 33.47 -44.45
N LEU A 17 24.27 32.44 -43.61
CA LEU A 17 24.52 31.05 -44.02
C LEU A 17 23.24 30.28 -44.38
N ASN A 18 22.09 30.95 -44.49
CA ASN A 18 20.78 30.36 -44.78
C ASN A 18 20.36 29.27 -43.77
N MET A 19 20.79 29.41 -42.51
CA MET A 19 20.41 28.53 -41.39
C MET A 19 19.70 29.33 -40.27
N PRO A 20 18.51 29.87 -40.53
CA PRO A 20 17.79 30.66 -39.54
C PRO A 20 17.21 29.77 -38.43
N VAL A 21 17.69 29.92 -37.19
CA VAL A 21 17.26 29.13 -36.02
C VAL A 21 15.80 29.41 -35.65
N THR A 22 15.34 30.64 -35.88
CA THR A 22 13.98 31.10 -35.58
C THR A 22 13.15 31.36 -36.83
N GLY A 23 13.64 30.94 -38.01
CA GLY A 23 12.96 31.15 -39.28
C GLY A 23 12.90 32.63 -39.71
N GLY A 24 13.94 33.43 -39.42
CA GLY A 24 13.99 34.83 -39.82
C GLY A 24 13.33 35.80 -38.84
N LYS A 25 12.88 35.33 -37.67
CA LYS A 25 12.05 36.09 -36.73
C LYS A 25 12.75 36.26 -35.38
N ASN A 26 12.66 37.45 -34.81
CA ASN A 26 13.15 37.72 -33.47
C ASN A 26 12.02 37.61 -32.44
N GLY A 27 12.40 37.38 -31.18
CA GLY A 27 11.53 37.36 -30.03
C GLY A 27 11.00 38.75 -29.69
N LEU A 28 9.98 38.76 -28.83
CA LEU A 28 9.18 39.95 -28.50
C LEU A 28 10.04 41.14 -28.05
N ILE A 29 11.08 40.91 -27.25
CA ILE A 29 11.92 41.97 -26.70
C ILE A 29 12.81 42.62 -27.78
N TYR A 30 13.20 41.86 -28.81
CA TYR A 30 14.14 42.31 -29.83
C TYR A 30 13.46 42.86 -31.08
N SER A 31 12.32 42.30 -31.49
CA SER A 31 11.58 42.74 -32.68
C SER A 31 10.32 43.56 -32.36
N GLY A 32 9.85 43.56 -31.11
CA GLY A 32 8.57 44.17 -30.74
C GLY A 32 7.34 43.45 -31.31
N SER A 33 7.52 42.32 -32.01
CA SER A 33 6.45 41.58 -32.69
C SER A 33 6.03 40.33 -31.91
N PHE A 34 4.74 40.02 -31.93
CA PHE A 34 4.15 38.87 -31.24
C PHE A 34 4.12 37.58 -32.07
N ASP A 35 4.52 37.63 -33.34
CA ASP A 35 4.51 36.49 -34.27
C ASP A 35 5.21 35.25 -33.70
N LEU A 36 6.46 35.39 -33.25
CA LEU A 36 7.23 34.26 -32.75
C LEU A 36 6.64 33.72 -31.44
N LEU A 37 6.13 34.62 -30.57
CA LEU A 37 5.53 34.23 -29.30
C LEU A 37 4.24 33.45 -29.47
N LEU A 38 3.36 33.87 -30.39
CA LEU A 38 2.09 33.17 -30.67
C LEU A 38 2.33 31.79 -31.30
N VAL A 39 3.27 31.68 -32.24
CA VAL A 39 3.64 30.39 -32.85
C VAL A 39 4.17 29.42 -31.78
N GLN A 40 5.05 29.89 -30.90
CA GLN A 40 5.58 29.07 -29.81
C GLN A 40 4.51 28.69 -28.79
N ALA A 41 3.58 29.60 -28.47
CA ALA A 41 2.46 29.31 -27.57
C ALA A 41 1.50 28.27 -28.17
N LEU A 42 1.17 28.39 -29.46
CA LEU A 42 0.36 27.41 -30.19
C LEU A 42 1.03 26.03 -30.17
N CYS A 43 2.34 25.97 -30.41
CA CYS A 43 3.11 24.73 -30.35
C CYS A 43 3.00 24.05 -28.98
N VAL A 44 3.11 24.83 -27.89
CA VAL A 44 2.92 24.31 -26.52
C VAL A 44 1.53 23.72 -26.34
N VAL A 45 0.48 24.43 -26.77
CA VAL A 45 -0.91 23.95 -26.67
C VAL A 45 -1.10 22.67 -27.49
N CYS A 46 -0.58 22.62 -28.72
CA CYS A 46 -0.65 21.43 -29.56
C CYS A 46 0.03 20.22 -28.93
N ILE A 47 1.26 20.37 -28.43
CA ILE A 47 2.00 19.28 -27.77
C ILE A 47 1.29 18.86 -26.47
N PHE A 48 0.77 19.81 -25.71
CA PHE A 48 0.04 19.54 -24.47
C PHE A 48 -1.23 18.73 -24.73
N VAL A 49 -2.06 19.15 -25.69
CA VAL A 49 -3.28 18.45 -26.08
C VAL A 49 -2.93 17.07 -26.64
N PHE A 50 -1.94 16.97 -27.53
CA PHE A 50 -1.50 15.70 -28.08
C PHE A 50 -1.04 14.74 -26.99
N SER A 51 -0.15 15.19 -26.10
CA SER A 51 0.38 14.39 -24.98
C SER A 51 -0.74 13.94 -24.04
N LEU A 52 -1.66 14.83 -23.68
CA LEU A 52 -2.82 14.48 -22.84
C LEU A 52 -3.70 13.43 -23.52
N VAL A 53 -4.07 13.63 -24.78
CA VAL A 53 -4.97 12.71 -25.51
C VAL A 53 -4.30 11.35 -25.69
N VAL A 54 -3.06 11.31 -26.17
CA VAL A 54 -2.35 10.04 -26.40
C VAL A 54 -2.11 9.31 -25.09
N THR A 55 -1.70 10.01 -24.03
CA THR A 55 -1.50 9.40 -22.71
C THR A 55 -2.83 8.89 -22.15
N PHE A 56 -3.89 9.68 -22.22
CA PHE A 56 -5.22 9.27 -21.74
C PHE A 56 -5.75 8.05 -22.49
N VAL A 57 -5.65 8.03 -23.82
CA VAL A 57 -6.06 6.89 -24.65
C VAL A 57 -5.22 5.66 -24.33
N SER A 58 -3.90 5.83 -24.16
CA SER A 58 -3.00 4.71 -23.81
C SER A 58 -3.35 4.11 -22.44
N LEU A 59 -3.51 4.96 -21.42
CA LEU A 59 -3.89 4.52 -20.07
C LEU A 59 -5.30 3.90 -20.05
N ALA A 60 -6.27 4.48 -20.76
CA ALA A 60 -7.62 3.94 -20.85
C ALA A 60 -7.63 2.57 -21.54
N THR A 61 -6.82 2.40 -22.58
CA THR A 61 -6.63 1.13 -23.29
C THR A 61 -5.99 0.10 -22.36
N MET A 62 -4.90 0.44 -21.67
CA MET A 62 -4.24 -0.43 -20.68
C MET A 62 -5.17 -0.83 -19.53
N ASN A 63 -6.02 0.08 -19.06
CA ASN A 63 -6.99 -0.20 -17.99
C ASN A 63 -8.09 -1.19 -18.40
N LYS A 64 -8.36 -1.34 -19.70
CA LYS A 64 -9.31 -2.34 -20.21
C LYS A 64 -8.69 -3.73 -20.34
N PHE A 65 -7.36 -3.82 -20.38
CA PHE A 65 -6.67 -5.11 -20.42
C PHE A 65 -6.68 -5.80 -19.04
N PRO A 66 -6.70 -7.14 -19.01
CA PRO A 66 -6.82 -7.92 -17.77
C PRO A 66 -5.62 -7.78 -16.82
N TRP A 67 -4.53 -7.15 -17.27
CA TRP A 67 -3.32 -6.94 -16.51
C TRP A 67 -3.37 -5.68 -15.64
N GLY A 68 -4.38 -4.80 -15.85
CA GLY A 68 -4.73 -3.66 -15.00
C GLY A 68 -3.57 -2.74 -14.59
N LEU A 69 -3.58 -1.46 -15.02
CA LEU A 69 -2.51 -0.53 -14.63
C LEU A 69 -2.42 -0.30 -13.11
N ARG A 70 -3.55 -0.40 -12.40
CA ARG A 70 -3.62 -0.18 -10.95
C ARG A 70 -3.71 -1.52 -10.22
N MET A 71 -2.81 -1.69 -9.26
CA MET A 71 -2.81 -2.82 -8.35
C MET A 71 -4.12 -2.96 -7.58
N THR A 72 -4.47 -4.19 -7.23
CA THR A 72 -5.63 -4.44 -6.38
C THR A 72 -5.39 -3.88 -4.97
N LYS A 73 -6.45 -3.51 -4.22
CA LYS A 73 -6.29 -2.96 -2.86
C LYS A 73 -5.50 -3.88 -1.92
N TYR A 74 -5.62 -5.19 -2.13
CA TYR A 74 -4.90 -6.19 -1.33
C TYR A 74 -3.40 -6.18 -1.64
N GLU A 75 -3.05 -6.11 -2.92
CA GLU A 75 -1.67 -6.03 -3.43
C GLU A 75 -1.00 -4.69 -3.09
N GLU A 76 -1.75 -3.59 -3.13
CA GLU A 76 -1.30 -2.27 -2.67
C GLU A 76 -1.00 -2.27 -1.15
N GLN A 77 -1.79 -2.98 -0.35
CA GLN A 77 -1.57 -3.11 1.10
C GLN A 77 -0.42 -4.05 1.47
N LEU A 78 -0.15 -5.05 0.62
CA LEU A 78 0.94 -5.99 0.79
C LEU A 78 2.30 -5.39 0.39
N GLY A 79 2.28 -4.43 -0.54
CA GLY A 79 3.43 -3.69 -1.05
C GLY A 79 4.04 -4.34 -2.31
N ALA A 80 4.37 -3.50 -3.29
CA ALA A 80 4.95 -3.95 -4.58
C ALA A 80 6.26 -4.71 -4.40
N ASP A 81 7.09 -4.31 -3.44
CA ASP A 81 8.35 -4.99 -3.10
C ASP A 81 8.16 -6.46 -2.69
N LEU A 82 7.01 -6.80 -2.08
CA LEU A 82 6.73 -8.19 -1.67
C LEU A 82 6.33 -9.06 -2.86
N ILE A 83 5.63 -8.48 -3.84
CA ILE A 83 5.02 -9.20 -4.97
C ILE A 83 5.96 -9.26 -6.18
N GLU A 84 6.64 -8.17 -6.51
CA GLU A 84 7.50 -8.07 -7.69
C GLU A 84 8.95 -8.47 -7.40
N HIS A 85 9.45 -8.16 -6.20
CA HIS A 85 10.87 -8.35 -5.86
C HIS A 85 11.16 -9.56 -4.95
N GLY A 86 10.15 -10.38 -4.62
CA GLY A 86 10.37 -11.68 -3.96
C GLY A 86 10.99 -11.58 -2.56
N LEU A 87 10.93 -10.40 -1.90
CA LEU A 87 11.39 -10.18 -0.53
C LEU A 87 10.52 -10.89 0.53
N ALA A 88 9.62 -11.77 0.09
CA ALA A 88 8.86 -12.66 0.95
C ALA A 88 9.76 -13.36 1.98
N GLY A 89 11.00 -13.76 1.65
CA GLY A 89 11.86 -14.52 2.57
C GLY A 89 12.30 -13.81 3.87
N HIS A 90 12.36 -12.47 3.93
CA HIS A 90 13.01 -11.77 5.08
C HIS A 90 12.02 -11.16 6.09
N ASN A 91 10.71 -11.12 5.81
CA ASN A 91 9.72 -10.40 6.63
C ASN A 91 8.35 -11.09 6.81
N ILE A 92 8.21 -12.41 6.55
CA ILE A 92 6.92 -13.11 6.79
C ILE A 92 6.54 -13.13 8.28
N ALA A 93 7.51 -13.06 9.19
CA ALA A 93 7.25 -13.16 10.63
C ALA A 93 6.54 -11.93 11.23
N LYS A 94 6.47 -10.79 10.52
CA LYS A 94 5.81 -9.57 11.02
C LYS A 94 4.38 -9.39 10.51
N TYR A 95 4.05 -10.00 9.37
CA TYR A 95 2.68 -10.05 8.85
C TYR A 95 1.98 -11.33 9.32
N SER A 96 2.02 -11.56 10.64
CA SER A 96 0.98 -12.35 11.27
C SER A 96 -0.32 -11.58 11.08
N ILE A 97 -1.00 -11.90 9.98
CA ILE A 97 -2.42 -11.68 9.74
C ILE A 97 -3.08 -11.52 11.11
N GLU A 98 -3.54 -10.30 11.45
CA GLU A 98 -4.53 -10.17 12.50
C GLU A 98 -5.78 -10.89 12.00
N LYS A 99 -5.77 -12.21 12.06
CA LYS A 99 -6.95 -13.04 11.98
C LYS A 99 -7.66 -12.66 13.25
N LYS A 100 -8.53 -11.63 13.18
CA LYS A 100 -9.42 -11.28 14.28
C LYS A 100 -9.96 -12.58 14.80
N LEU A 101 -9.58 -12.91 16.04
CA LEU A 101 -9.88 -14.18 16.66
C LEU A 101 -11.37 -14.40 16.49
N ASN A 102 -11.76 -15.38 15.67
CA ASN A 102 -13.16 -15.67 15.45
C ASN A 102 -13.75 -16.03 16.80
N VAL A 103 -14.62 -15.17 17.33
CA VAL A 103 -15.15 -15.24 18.70
C VAL A 103 -15.79 -16.60 19.00
N ARG A 104 -16.27 -17.31 17.98
CA ARG A 104 -16.80 -18.68 18.08
C ARG A 104 -15.71 -19.72 18.40
N ASN A 105 -14.52 -19.56 17.83
CA ASN A 105 -13.37 -20.44 18.11
C ASN A 105 -12.80 -20.14 19.49
N ALA A 106 -12.74 -18.87 19.87
CA ALA A 106 -12.31 -18.45 21.20
C ALA A 106 -13.19 -19.05 22.31
N TYR A 107 -14.52 -18.96 22.15
CA TYR A 107 -15.47 -19.52 23.11
C TYR A 107 -15.32 -21.03 23.26
N SER A 108 -15.09 -21.74 22.14
CA SER A 108 -14.89 -23.18 22.15
C SER A 108 -13.64 -23.55 22.95
N VAL A 109 -12.50 -22.89 22.71
CA VAL A 109 -11.25 -23.12 23.44
C VAL A 109 -11.41 -22.82 24.93
N VAL A 110 -12.00 -21.68 25.28
CA VAL A 110 -12.25 -21.30 26.69
C VAL A 110 -13.15 -22.33 27.39
N LYS A 111 -14.19 -22.83 26.72
CA LYS A 111 -15.09 -23.86 27.24
C LYS A 111 -14.37 -25.20 27.45
N PHE A 112 -13.50 -25.61 26.54
CA PHE A 112 -12.69 -26.82 26.69
C PHE A 112 -11.72 -26.71 27.88
N VAL A 113 -11.03 -25.58 28.02
CA VAL A 113 -10.11 -25.31 29.13
C VAL A 113 -10.87 -25.31 30.47
N ALA A 114 -12.04 -24.67 30.54
CA ALA A 114 -12.87 -24.65 31.74
C ALA A 114 -13.37 -26.05 32.13
N LYS A 115 -13.83 -26.83 31.15
CA LYS A 115 -14.29 -28.22 31.39
C LYS A 115 -13.15 -29.13 31.83
N TRP A 116 -11.96 -28.95 31.25
CA TRP A 116 -10.77 -29.69 31.65
C TRP A 116 -10.33 -29.35 33.07
N LYS A 117 -10.28 -28.06 33.45
CA LYS A 117 -9.99 -27.64 34.84
C LYS A 117 -10.99 -28.22 35.84
N ARG A 118 -12.27 -28.27 35.49
CA ARG A 118 -13.30 -28.88 36.35
C ARG A 118 -13.08 -30.40 36.51
N LYS A 119 -12.73 -31.09 35.43
CA LYS A 119 -12.46 -32.53 35.44
C LYS A 119 -11.19 -32.87 36.23
N THR A 120 -10.12 -32.08 36.11
CA THR A 120 -8.88 -32.31 36.87
C THR A 120 -9.05 -32.04 38.36
N ARG A 121 -9.84 -31.04 38.75
CA ARG A 121 -10.17 -30.78 40.16
C ARG A 121 -10.91 -31.95 40.79
N LEU A 122 -11.97 -32.44 40.16
CA LEU A 122 -12.72 -33.62 40.62
C LEU A 122 -11.84 -34.88 40.71
N SER A 123 -10.90 -35.05 39.78
CA SER A 123 -9.95 -36.16 39.84
C SER A 123 -8.96 -36.02 41.00
N ARG A 124 -8.55 -34.80 41.36
CA ARG A 124 -7.71 -34.56 42.53
C ARG A 124 -8.48 -34.79 43.83
N GLU A 125 -9.72 -34.31 43.90
CA GLU A 125 -10.61 -34.53 45.05
C GLU A 125 -10.88 -36.03 45.26
N ARG A 126 -11.09 -36.80 44.18
CA ARG A 126 -11.22 -38.27 44.27
C ARG A 126 -9.95 -38.94 44.78
N ARG A 127 -8.78 -38.54 44.28
CA ARG A 127 -7.49 -39.08 44.76
C ARG A 127 -7.23 -38.73 46.22
N LEU A 128 -7.55 -37.50 46.63
CA LEU A 128 -7.43 -37.07 48.03
C LEU A 128 -8.43 -37.79 48.93
N ALA A 129 -9.66 -38.04 48.46
CA ALA A 129 -10.66 -38.82 49.17
C ALA A 129 -10.27 -40.31 49.28
N GLU A 130 -9.69 -40.89 48.23
CA GLU A 130 -9.13 -42.26 48.25
C GLU A 130 -7.93 -42.36 49.20
N GLU A 131 -7.01 -41.39 49.16
CA GLU A 131 -5.85 -41.32 50.05
C GLU A 131 -6.24 -41.04 51.52
N ALA A 132 -7.34 -40.33 51.76
CA ALA A 132 -7.89 -40.09 53.10
C ALA A 132 -8.68 -41.30 53.63
N ALA A 133 -9.45 -41.98 52.77
CA ALA A 133 -10.11 -43.24 53.10
C ALA A 133 -9.10 -44.35 53.45
N ALA A 134 -7.95 -44.38 52.76
CA ALA A 134 -6.84 -45.27 53.09
C ALA A 134 -6.11 -44.91 54.40
N ARG A 135 -6.19 -43.64 54.85
CA ARG A 135 -5.60 -43.15 56.11
C ARG A 135 -6.57 -43.13 57.31
N GLY A 136 -7.86 -43.40 57.09
CA GLY A 136 -8.86 -43.51 58.17
C GLY A 136 -9.31 -42.18 58.79
N GLU A 137 -9.11 -41.04 58.11
CA GLU A 137 -9.51 -39.71 58.61
C GLU A 137 -10.70 -39.12 57.81
N SER A 138 -11.65 -38.48 58.50
CA SER A 138 -12.80 -37.82 57.85
C SER A 138 -12.41 -36.47 57.25
N VAL A 139 -12.48 -36.35 55.91
CA VAL A 139 -12.13 -35.11 55.18
C VAL A 139 -13.17 -34.02 55.44
N ALA A 140 -12.78 -32.96 56.18
CA ALA A 140 -13.57 -31.74 56.29
C ALA A 140 -13.49 -30.95 54.96
N MET A 141 -14.62 -30.78 54.29
CA MET A 141 -14.76 -29.94 53.10
C MET A 141 -14.56 -28.47 53.48
N ALA A 142 -13.42 -27.87 53.12
CA ALA A 142 -13.18 -26.45 53.34
C ALA A 142 -14.11 -25.59 52.47
N PRO A 143 -14.73 -24.51 52.99
CA PRO A 143 -15.62 -23.67 52.20
C PRO A 143 -14.84 -22.85 51.17
N ASP A 144 -15.44 -22.78 49.98
CA ASP A 144 -14.98 -22.12 48.77
C ASP A 144 -14.68 -20.63 49.03
N GLY A 145 -13.43 -20.17 48.88
CA GLY A 145 -13.18 -18.72 48.95
C GLY A 145 -11.75 -18.17 49.11
N GLN A 146 -10.77 -18.90 49.63
CA GLN A 146 -9.44 -18.30 49.86
C GLN A 146 -8.54 -18.45 48.62
N ARG A 147 -8.39 -17.39 47.82
CA ARG A 147 -7.29 -17.28 46.84
C ARG A 147 -5.98 -17.01 47.60
N PRO A 148 -4.89 -17.72 47.33
CA PRO A 148 -3.57 -17.30 47.81
C PRO A 148 -3.14 -16.04 47.05
N ASN A 149 -2.55 -15.10 47.79
CA ASN A 149 -1.94 -13.87 47.30
C ASN A 149 -0.81 -14.16 46.33
#